data_AF-A0A0C9RDI4-F1
#
_entry.id   AF-A0A0C9RDI4-F1
#
_cell.length_a   1.000
_cell.length_b   1.000
_cell.length_c   1.000
_cell.angle_alpha   90.00
_cell.angle_beta   90.00
_cell.angle_gamma   90.00
#
_symmetry.space_group_name_H-M   'P 1'
#
loop_
_entity.id
_entity.type
_entity.pdbx_description
1 polymer ?
#
loop_
_entity_poly.entity_id
_entity_poly.type
_entity_poly.pdbx_seq_one_letter_code
_entity_poly.pdbx_strand_id
1 'polypeptide(L)'
;GFFFSKQASYVKLFERFTVGTDFNINFDIRPREPDGLLFSVHGKNAYMILELIDNSLVFTVKSDSKNLVTTNYTLPDNGSYCDGKWRNVQAVKSKFVITISVDYISTHPGVGSDGSTLTKTNRPLFLGGHIAFNKAPGLKTKKTFKGCIRNVQVNKKAVRITPKMIHGDIWQGACPLN
;
A
#
# COMPACT_ATOMS: atom_id res chain seq x y z
N GLY A 1 3.99 -11.63 12.29
CA GLY A 1 3.65 -10.38 11.57
C GLY A 1 4.58 -9.28 12.04
N PHE A 2 4.39 -8.07 11.50
CA PHE A 2 5.16 -6.87 11.83
C PHE A 2 4.19 -5.83 12.39
N PHE A 3 4.43 -5.37 13.61
CA PHE A 3 3.58 -4.39 14.29
C PHE A 3 4.19 -2.99 14.21
N PHE A 4 3.46 -2.07 13.59
CA PHE A 4 3.83 -0.66 13.45
C PHE A 4 3.15 0.13 14.58
N SER A 5 3.96 0.69 15.48
CA SER A 5 3.48 1.34 16.71
C SER A 5 3.63 2.87 16.68
N LYS A 6 4.73 3.36 16.10
CA LYS A 6 5.11 4.79 16.13
C LYS A 6 5.17 5.40 14.74
N GLN A 7 4.91 6.70 14.71
CA GLN A 7 5.07 7.53 13.52
C GLN A 7 6.52 7.46 13.00
N ALA A 8 6.69 7.65 11.68
CA ALA A 8 7.96 7.58 10.97
C ALA A 8 8.60 6.18 10.93
N SER A 9 7.86 5.13 11.30
CA SER A 9 8.26 3.75 11.09
C SER A 9 7.90 3.29 9.67
N TYR A 10 8.77 2.53 9.02
CA TYR A 10 8.50 1.99 7.68
C TYR A 10 9.37 0.76 7.42
N VAL A 11 8.94 -0.06 6.47
CA VAL A 11 9.76 -1.14 5.91
C VAL A 11 10.11 -0.78 4.48
N LYS A 12 11.40 -0.80 4.16
CA LYS A 12 11.90 -0.64 2.79
C LYS A 12 11.99 -2.01 2.12
N LEU A 13 10.95 -2.41 1.38
CA LEU A 13 10.86 -3.74 0.77
C LEU A 13 11.91 -3.95 -0.32
N PHE A 14 12.16 -2.93 -1.13
CA PHE A 14 13.16 -2.92 -2.19
C PHE A 14 13.81 -1.54 -2.25
N GLU A 15 15.14 -1.48 -2.47
CA GLU A 15 15.86 -0.20 -2.61
C GLU A 15 15.50 0.55 -3.91
N ARG A 16 15.21 -0.21 -4.97
CA ARG A 16 14.75 0.31 -6.26
C ARG A 16 13.70 -0.64 -6.81
N PHE A 17 12.51 -0.11 -7.11
CA PHE A 17 11.42 -0.92 -7.63
C PHE A 17 10.77 -0.26 -8.85
N THR A 18 10.56 -1.04 -9.90
CA THR A 18 9.84 -0.64 -11.11
C THR A 18 8.49 -1.34 -11.16
N VAL A 19 7.42 -0.56 -11.14
CA VAL A 19 6.05 -1.06 -11.24
C VAL A 19 5.79 -1.72 -12.61
N GLY A 20 6.20 -1.07 -13.70
CA GLY A 20 6.01 -1.64 -15.04
C GLY A 20 4.56 -1.54 -15.55
N THR A 21 4.19 -2.48 -16.43
CA THR A 21 2.83 -2.58 -16.97
C THR A 21 1.88 -3.24 -16.00
N ASP A 22 2.36 -4.28 -15.31
CA ASP A 22 1.56 -5.14 -14.46
C ASP A 22 2.24 -5.26 -13.09
N PHE A 23 1.43 -5.16 -12.05
CA PHE A 23 1.90 -5.22 -10.67
C PHE A 23 0.83 -5.85 -9.80
N ASN A 24 1.28 -6.67 -8.85
CA ASN A 24 0.42 -7.27 -7.84
C ASN A 24 1.11 -7.19 -6.49
N ILE A 25 0.40 -6.70 -5.48
CA ILE A 25 0.84 -6.82 -4.09
C ILE A 25 -0.31 -7.37 -3.26
N ASN A 26 0.02 -8.29 -2.36
CA ASN A 26 -0.92 -8.97 -1.49
C ASN A 26 -0.33 -9.05 -0.09
N PHE A 27 -1.12 -8.76 0.94
CA PHE A 27 -0.73 -8.85 2.34
C PHE A 27 -1.96 -8.87 3.24
N ASP A 28 -1.80 -9.34 4.48
CA ASP A 28 -2.85 -9.22 5.47
C ASP A 28 -2.59 -8.03 6.38
N ILE A 29 -3.64 -7.29 6.71
CA ILE A 29 -3.61 -6.17 7.65
C ILE A 29 -4.52 -6.41 8.84
N ARG A 30 -4.14 -5.82 9.97
CA ARG A 30 -5.02 -5.55 11.11
C ARG A 30 -4.75 -4.13 11.62
N PRO A 31 -5.40 -3.12 11.04
CA PRO A 31 -5.26 -1.71 11.41
C PRO A 31 -5.73 -1.42 12.83
N ARG A 32 -5.17 -0.37 13.44
CA ARG A 32 -5.62 0.20 14.72
C ARG A 32 -6.08 1.66 14.59
N GLU A 33 -5.83 2.29 13.44
CA GLU A 33 -6.27 3.64 13.12
C GLU A 33 -6.93 3.67 11.74
N PRO A 34 -7.90 4.58 11.52
CA PRO A 34 -8.63 4.68 10.25
C PRO A 34 -7.81 5.32 9.13
N ASP A 35 -6.59 5.77 9.42
CA ASP A 35 -5.68 6.39 8.47
C ASP A 35 -4.29 5.75 8.55
N GLY A 36 -3.65 5.57 7.40
CA GLY A 36 -2.26 5.17 7.37
C GLY A 36 -1.80 4.75 5.97
N LEU A 37 -0.54 5.03 5.67
CA LEU A 37 0.08 4.59 4.42
C LEU A 37 0.36 3.09 4.45
N LEU A 38 -0.24 2.31 3.56
CA LEU A 38 0.01 0.86 3.45
C LEU A 38 1.23 0.57 2.60
N PHE A 39 1.31 1.11 1.38
CA PHE A 39 2.54 1.07 0.61
C PHE A 39 2.65 2.24 -0.37
N SER A 40 3.88 2.55 -0.76
CA SER A 40 4.15 3.53 -1.82
C SER A 40 5.43 3.22 -2.57
N VAL A 41 5.43 3.56 -3.85
CA VAL A 41 6.63 3.57 -4.70
C VAL A 41 6.57 4.76 -5.65
N HIS A 42 7.70 5.44 -5.83
CA HIS A 42 7.80 6.65 -6.62
C HIS A 42 8.82 6.53 -7.75
N GLY A 43 8.64 7.37 -8.78
CA GLY A 43 9.57 7.64 -9.86
C GLY A 43 9.75 9.16 -10.03
N LYS A 44 10.22 9.58 -11.21
CA LYS A 44 10.35 11.02 -11.52
C LYS A 44 8.98 11.70 -11.66
N ASN A 45 8.09 11.11 -12.47
CA ASN A 45 6.76 11.64 -12.78
C ASN A 45 5.64 10.60 -12.58
N ALA A 46 5.96 9.49 -11.93
CA ALA A 46 5.08 8.35 -11.74
C ALA A 46 5.09 7.89 -10.28
N TYR A 47 3.99 7.35 -9.80
CA TYR A 47 3.91 6.75 -8.46
C TYR A 47 2.74 5.76 -8.38
N MET A 48 2.81 4.89 -7.39
CA MET A 48 1.74 3.96 -7.04
C MET A 48 1.65 3.91 -5.53
N ILE A 49 0.44 4.17 -5.00
CA ILE A 49 0.21 4.42 -3.58
C ILE A 49 -1.08 3.73 -3.17
N LEU A 50 -1.03 2.99 -2.06
CA LEU A 50 -2.22 2.47 -1.37
C LEU A 50 -2.23 3.00 0.06
N GLU A 51 -3.33 3.65 0.42
CA GLU A 51 -3.53 4.29 1.72
C GLU A 51 -4.86 3.83 2.32
N LEU A 52 -4.90 3.72 3.64
CA LEU A 52 -6.15 3.74 4.40
C LEU A 52 -6.42 5.21 4.76
N ILE A 53 -7.60 5.73 4.42
CA ILE A 53 -8.00 7.12 4.64
C ILE A 53 -9.46 7.10 5.07
N ASP A 54 -9.76 7.66 6.24
CA ASP A 54 -11.13 7.68 6.80
C ASP A 54 -11.83 6.32 6.69
N ASN A 55 -11.11 5.24 7.03
CA ASN A 55 -11.60 3.87 6.99
C ASN A 55 -11.97 3.35 5.56
N SER A 56 -11.42 3.97 4.51
CA SER A 56 -11.51 3.53 3.12
C SER A 56 -10.12 3.22 2.56
N LEU A 57 -9.97 2.08 1.87
CA LEU A 57 -8.74 1.81 1.11
C LEU A 57 -8.78 2.62 -0.18
N VAL A 58 -7.74 3.41 -0.43
CA VAL A 58 -7.62 4.26 -1.61
C VAL A 58 -6.35 3.87 -2.37
N PHE A 59 -6.53 3.39 -3.59
CA PHE A 59 -5.43 2.99 -4.48
C PHE A 59 -5.30 3.97 -5.63
N THR A 60 -4.15 4.62 -5.73
CA THR A 60 -3.86 5.64 -6.74
C THR A 60 -2.61 5.25 -7.53
N VAL A 61 -2.72 5.31 -8.86
CA VAL A 61 -1.61 5.10 -9.80
C VAL A 61 -1.48 6.30 -10.72
N LYS A 62 -0.30 6.91 -10.72
CA LYS A 62 0.12 7.90 -11.71
C LYS A 62 1.16 7.26 -12.63
N SER A 63 0.80 7.01 -13.88
CA SER A 63 1.74 6.44 -14.87
C SER A 63 2.63 7.52 -15.50
N ASP A 64 2.10 8.72 -15.72
CA ASP A 64 2.81 9.87 -16.25
C ASP A 64 2.17 11.21 -15.82
N SER A 65 2.53 12.33 -16.46
CA SER A 65 2.01 13.66 -16.11
C SER A 65 0.51 13.85 -16.31
N LYS A 66 -0.12 13.10 -17.22
CA LYS A 66 -1.53 13.23 -17.61
C LYS A 66 -2.40 12.08 -17.10
N ASN A 67 -1.81 10.93 -16.82
CA ASN A 67 -2.52 9.71 -16.50
C ASN A 67 -2.45 9.39 -15.01
N LEU A 68 -3.55 9.68 -14.32
CA LEU A 68 -3.78 9.37 -12.91
C LEU A 68 -5.11 8.62 -12.81
N VAL A 69 -5.09 7.43 -12.21
CA VAL A 69 -6.28 6.64 -11.92
C VAL A 69 -6.34 6.36 -10.43
N THR A 70 -7.55 6.42 -9.86
CA THR A 70 -7.81 6.11 -8.46
C THR A 70 -9.04 5.21 -8.36
N THR A 71 -8.99 4.22 -7.47
CA THR A 71 -10.15 3.44 -7.04
C THR A 71 -10.13 3.30 -5.52
N ASN A 72 -11.26 3.00 -4.90
CA ASN A 72 -11.38 2.83 -3.47
C ASN A 72 -12.24 1.61 -3.08
N TYR A 73 -12.03 1.09 -1.88
CA TYR A 73 -12.84 0.04 -1.28
C TYR A 73 -13.19 0.39 0.18
N THR A 74 -14.49 0.51 0.44
CA THR A 74 -15.06 0.56 1.79
C THR A 74 -15.66 -0.78 2.12
N LEU A 75 -15.52 -1.22 3.38
CA LEU A 75 -16.20 -2.42 3.84
C LEU A 75 -17.73 -2.25 3.73
N PRO A 76 -18.47 -3.32 3.40
CA PRO A 76 -19.94 -3.32 3.44
C PRO A 76 -20.48 -2.97 4.83
N ASP A 77 -21.76 -2.59 4.89
CA ASP A 77 -22.51 -2.37 6.15
C ASP A 77 -21.84 -1.37 7.11
N ASN A 78 -21.16 -0.36 6.58
CA ASN A 78 -20.36 0.61 7.36
C ASN A 78 -19.31 -0.07 8.26
N GLY A 79 -18.77 -1.21 7.82
CA GLY A 79 -17.74 -1.94 8.54
C GLY A 79 -16.46 -1.13 8.73
N SER A 80 -15.71 -1.46 9.79
CA SER A 80 -14.43 -0.83 10.10
C SER A 80 -13.27 -1.79 9.88
N TYR A 81 -12.22 -1.30 9.24
CA TYR A 81 -10.94 -2.01 9.19
C TYR A 81 -10.25 -2.05 10.56
N CYS A 82 -10.67 -1.21 11.52
CA CYS A 82 -10.17 -1.20 12.89
C CYS A 82 -10.94 -2.18 13.81
N ASP A 83 -11.63 -3.18 13.24
CA ASP A 83 -12.45 -4.17 13.97
C ASP A 83 -11.62 -5.26 14.70
N GLY A 84 -10.28 -5.16 14.66
CA GLY A 84 -9.37 -6.14 15.27
C GLY A 84 -9.26 -7.46 14.50
N LYS A 85 -9.91 -7.60 13.34
CA LYS A 85 -9.81 -8.78 12.49
C LYS A 85 -8.67 -8.63 11.49
N TRP A 86 -8.10 -9.77 11.09
CA TRP A 86 -7.19 -9.79 9.96
C TRP A 86 -8.00 -9.73 8.67
N ARG A 87 -7.59 -8.85 7.76
CA ARG A 87 -8.17 -8.70 6.42
C ARG A 87 -7.10 -8.94 5.38
N ASN A 88 -7.38 -9.76 4.38
CA ASN A 88 -6.50 -9.88 3.23
C ASN A 88 -6.73 -8.68 2.30
N VAL A 89 -5.66 -8.01 1.88
CA VAL A 89 -5.72 -6.89 0.95
C VAL A 89 -4.79 -7.16 -0.23
N GLN A 90 -5.38 -7.08 -1.43
CA GLN A 90 -4.66 -7.16 -2.69
C GLN A 90 -4.88 -5.88 -3.49
N ALA A 91 -3.80 -5.33 -4.03
CA ALA A 91 -3.87 -4.25 -5.02
C ALA A 91 -3.21 -4.71 -6.32
N VAL A 92 -3.93 -4.54 -7.42
CA VAL A 92 -3.51 -5.01 -8.74
C VAL A 92 -3.54 -3.87 -9.72
N LYS A 93 -2.49 -3.77 -10.53
CA LYS A 93 -2.45 -2.98 -11.74
C LYS A 93 -2.28 -3.93 -12.92
N SER A 94 -3.15 -3.79 -13.92
CA SER A 94 -3.07 -4.45 -15.21
C SER A 94 -3.16 -3.39 -16.29
N LYS A 95 -2.04 -3.04 -16.91
CA LYS A 95 -1.92 -1.92 -17.86
C LYS A 95 -2.49 -0.60 -17.30
N PHE A 96 -3.65 -0.15 -17.78
CA PHE A 96 -4.34 1.08 -17.38
C PHE A 96 -5.49 0.83 -16.40
N VAL A 97 -5.71 -0.43 -16.00
CA VAL A 97 -6.77 -0.83 -15.07
C VAL A 97 -6.17 -1.14 -13.70
N ILE A 98 -6.83 -0.67 -12.64
CA ILE A 98 -6.44 -0.93 -11.26
C ILE A 98 -7.61 -1.47 -10.44
N THR A 99 -7.33 -2.39 -9.51
CA THR A 99 -8.34 -2.96 -8.61
C THR A 99 -7.77 -3.10 -7.20
N ILE A 100 -8.67 -3.04 -6.22
CA ILE A 100 -8.41 -3.48 -4.85
C ILE A 100 -9.30 -4.69 -4.60
N SER A 101 -8.80 -5.68 -3.87
CA SER A 101 -9.61 -6.77 -3.36
C SER A 101 -9.39 -6.90 -1.86
N VAL A 102 -10.48 -7.02 -1.10
CA VAL A 102 -10.47 -7.24 0.35
C VAL A 102 -11.19 -8.55 0.62
N ASP A 103 -10.52 -9.48 1.32
CA ASP A 103 -11.05 -10.82 1.59
C ASP A 103 -11.63 -11.50 0.32
N TYR A 104 -10.90 -11.36 -0.79
CA TYR A 104 -11.24 -11.87 -2.13
C TYR A 104 -12.45 -11.21 -2.82
N ILE A 105 -13.04 -10.17 -2.22
CA ILE A 105 -14.09 -9.35 -2.83
C ILE A 105 -13.45 -8.13 -3.49
N SER A 106 -13.66 -7.96 -4.79
CA SER A 106 -12.99 -6.90 -5.57
C SER A 106 -13.83 -5.62 -5.67
N THR A 107 -13.15 -4.48 -5.77
CA THR A 107 -13.76 -3.19 -6.15
C THR A 107 -14.27 -3.22 -7.59
N HIS A 108 -15.08 -2.22 -7.93
CA HIS A 108 -15.15 -1.78 -9.32
C HIS A 108 -13.74 -1.34 -9.79
N PRO A 109 -13.32 -1.74 -11.01
CA PRO A 109 -12.02 -1.37 -11.53
C PRO A 109 -11.93 0.14 -11.77
N GLY A 110 -10.82 0.74 -11.35
CA GLY A 110 -10.43 2.06 -11.81
C GLY A 110 -9.80 1.95 -13.20
N VAL A 111 -10.29 2.73 -14.17
CA VAL A 111 -9.83 2.68 -15.56
C VAL A 111 -9.18 4.01 -15.92
N GLY A 112 -7.87 4.00 -16.15
CA GLY A 112 -7.11 5.12 -16.71
C GLY A 112 -7.14 5.12 -18.25
N SER A 113 -6.43 6.05 -18.88
CA SER A 113 -6.34 6.10 -20.34
C SER A 113 -5.43 5.00 -20.90
N ASP A 114 -5.84 4.45 -22.05
CA ASP A 114 -5.18 3.37 -22.77
C ASP A 114 -3.75 3.69 -23.24
N GLY A 115 -3.46 4.96 -23.54
CA GLY A 115 -2.16 5.43 -24.00
C GLY A 115 -1.03 5.40 -22.96
N SER A 116 -1.30 5.11 -21.68
CA SER A 116 -0.28 5.14 -20.61
C SER A 116 -0.34 3.94 -19.67
N THR A 117 0.15 2.82 -20.19
CA THR A 117 0.17 1.54 -19.49
C THR A 117 1.42 1.34 -18.63
N LEU A 118 2.51 2.06 -18.90
CA LEU A 118 3.82 1.84 -18.28
C LEU A 118 4.07 2.83 -17.14
N THR A 119 4.20 2.32 -15.92
CA THR A 119 4.54 3.14 -14.73
C THR A 119 6.03 3.03 -14.42
N LYS A 120 6.80 4.06 -14.79
CA LYS A 120 8.26 4.10 -14.61
C LYS A 120 8.63 4.64 -13.22
N THR A 121 8.68 3.74 -12.24
CA THR A 121 9.24 4.00 -10.92
C THR A 121 10.68 3.49 -10.80
N ASN A 122 11.45 4.10 -9.90
CA ASN A 122 12.85 3.72 -9.65
C ASN A 122 13.34 4.07 -8.23
N ARG A 123 12.42 4.43 -7.32
CA ARG A 123 12.69 4.67 -5.90
C ARG A 123 12.34 3.43 -5.08
N PRO A 124 12.62 3.43 -3.76
CA PRO A 124 12.25 2.30 -2.93
C PRO A 124 10.74 2.02 -2.91
N LEU A 125 10.38 0.75 -2.75
CA LEU A 125 9.03 0.34 -2.38
C LEU A 125 8.94 0.34 -0.85
N PHE A 126 8.20 1.28 -0.30
CA PHE A 126 7.96 1.38 1.13
C PHE A 126 6.66 0.70 1.54
N LEU A 127 6.63 0.11 2.72
CA LEU A 127 5.48 -0.52 3.36
C LEU A 127 5.25 0.08 4.75
N GLY A 128 4.00 0.37 5.09
CA GLY A 128 3.54 0.87 6.37
C GLY A 128 3.90 2.33 6.69
N GLY A 129 4.80 2.96 5.93
CA GLY A 129 5.17 4.36 6.14
C GLY A 129 6.12 4.87 5.07
N HIS A 130 6.59 6.11 5.20
CA HIS A 130 7.52 6.72 4.25
C HIS A 130 8.47 7.69 4.94
N ILE A 131 9.75 7.67 4.57
CA ILE A 131 10.78 8.63 5.07
C ILE A 131 10.50 10.11 4.79
N ALA A 132 9.65 10.41 3.81
CA ALA A 132 9.56 11.73 3.21
C ALA A 132 8.10 12.11 2.95
N PHE A 133 7.21 11.85 3.93
CA PHE A 133 5.78 12.16 3.85
C PHE A 133 5.49 13.57 3.31
N ASN A 134 6.31 14.56 3.69
CA ASN A 134 6.13 15.96 3.31
C ASN A 134 6.61 16.29 1.89
N LYS A 135 7.42 15.45 1.27
CA LYS A 135 8.02 15.69 -0.05
C LYS A 135 7.54 14.71 -1.13
N ALA A 136 7.06 13.53 -0.72
CA ALA A 136 6.60 12.51 -1.65
C ALA A 136 5.26 12.93 -2.28
N PRO A 137 5.19 13.03 -3.63
CA PRO A 137 4.00 13.50 -4.32
C PRO A 137 2.88 12.46 -4.27
N GLY A 138 1.63 12.91 -4.17
CA GLY A 138 0.45 12.05 -4.25
C GLY A 138 0.04 11.36 -2.94
N LEU A 139 0.88 11.38 -1.89
CA LEU A 139 0.49 10.89 -0.56
C LEU A 139 -0.58 11.80 0.04
N LYS A 140 -1.79 11.26 0.23
CA LYS A 140 -2.92 11.95 0.83
C LYS A 140 -2.83 11.95 2.35
N THR A 141 -2.44 10.82 2.95
CA THR A 141 -2.17 10.76 4.39
C THR A 141 -0.71 11.04 4.72
N LYS A 142 -0.47 11.70 5.85
CA LYS A 142 0.86 11.90 6.44
C LYS A 142 1.09 10.99 7.65
N LYS A 143 0.21 10.01 7.87
CA LYS A 143 0.29 9.08 8.98
C LYS A 143 0.97 7.77 8.55
N THR A 144 1.84 7.30 9.42
CA THR A 144 2.36 5.93 9.36
C THR A 144 1.23 4.97 9.70
N PHE A 145 1.13 3.85 8.99
CA PHE A 145 0.21 2.79 9.35
C PHE A 145 0.44 2.35 10.80
N LYS A 146 -0.63 2.30 11.59
CA LYS A 146 -0.60 1.71 12.92
C LYS A 146 -1.40 0.43 12.95
N GLY A 147 -0.77 -0.63 13.44
CA GLY A 147 -1.34 -1.97 13.43
C GLY A 147 -0.38 -2.99 12.86
N CYS A 148 -0.92 -4.09 12.35
CA CYS A 148 -0.14 -5.24 11.96
C CYS A 148 -0.20 -5.53 10.47
N ILE A 149 0.94 -5.92 9.89
CA ILE A 149 1.05 -6.44 8.52
C ILE A 149 1.72 -7.82 8.53
N ARG A 150 1.23 -8.77 7.73
CA ARG A 150 1.88 -10.07 7.51
C ARG A 150 1.65 -10.60 6.10
N ASN A 151 2.29 -11.74 5.78
CA ASN A 151 2.08 -12.47 4.53
C ASN A 151 2.28 -11.63 3.26
N VAL A 152 3.28 -10.74 3.29
CA VAL A 152 3.56 -9.81 2.19
C VAL A 152 4.07 -10.58 0.97
N GLN A 153 3.43 -10.37 -0.16
CA GLN A 153 3.79 -10.89 -1.46
C GLN A 153 3.82 -9.77 -2.49
N VAL A 154 4.84 -9.75 -3.33
CA VAL A 154 4.95 -8.82 -4.47
C VAL A 154 5.14 -9.64 -5.73
N ASN A 155 4.31 -9.37 -6.73
CA ASN A 155 4.24 -10.12 -7.99
C ASN A 155 4.16 -11.64 -7.76
N LYS A 156 3.26 -12.05 -6.86
CA LYS A 156 3.02 -13.44 -6.44
C LYS A 156 4.21 -14.13 -5.75
N LYS A 157 5.27 -13.38 -5.38
CA LYS A 157 6.43 -13.91 -4.64
C LYS A 157 6.39 -13.41 -3.21
N ALA A 158 6.50 -14.33 -2.26
CA ALA A 158 6.60 -14.00 -0.84
C ALA A 158 7.86 -13.16 -0.58
N VAL A 159 7.70 -12.05 0.16
CA VAL A 159 8.80 -11.17 0.55
C VAL A 159 9.19 -11.47 1.99
N ARG A 160 10.41 -12.01 2.18
CA ARG A 160 10.97 -12.19 3.52
C ARG A 160 11.52 -10.86 4.03
N ILE A 161 10.76 -10.20 4.90
CA ILE A 161 11.22 -8.98 5.58
C ILE A 161 12.31 -9.35 6.60
N THR A 162 13.45 -8.66 6.51
CA THR A 162 14.62 -8.86 7.37
C THR A 162 14.91 -7.59 8.19
N PRO A 163 15.64 -7.68 9.32
CA PRO A 163 15.89 -6.51 10.18
C PRO A 163 16.49 -5.30 9.45
N LYS A 164 17.36 -5.52 8.45
CA LYS A 164 17.95 -4.44 7.63
C LYS A 164 16.94 -3.63 6.80
N MET A 165 15.74 -4.15 6.61
CA MET A 165 14.66 -3.50 5.84
C MET A 165 13.77 -2.64 6.75
N ILE A 166 13.86 -2.85 8.07
CA ILE A 166 13.03 -2.22 9.08
C ILE A 166 13.67 -0.92 9.53
N HIS A 167 12.88 0.15 9.57
CA HIS A 167 13.29 1.44 10.09
C HIS A 167 12.22 1.98 11.03
N GLY A 168 12.64 2.45 12.20
CA GLY A 168 11.73 2.86 13.28
C GLY A 168 11.30 1.70 14.18
N ASP A 169 10.22 1.91 14.93
CA ASP A 169 9.78 1.01 16.01
C ASP A 169 8.75 0.01 15.48
N ILE A 170 9.27 -1.05 14.84
CA ILE A 170 8.47 -2.14 14.26
C ILE A 170 8.82 -3.45 14.95
N TRP A 171 7.84 -4.05 15.60
CA TRP A 171 8.04 -5.28 16.37
C TRP A 171 7.86 -6.49 15.46
N GLN A 172 8.88 -7.33 15.38
CA GLN A 172 8.85 -8.56 14.60
C GLN A 172 8.31 -9.71 15.44
N GLY A 173 7.41 -10.52 14.86
CA GLY A 173 6.91 -11.74 15.50
C GLY A 173 5.80 -11.52 16.52
N ALA A 174 5.66 -10.32 17.07
CA ALA A 174 4.56 -9.92 17.93
C ALA A 174 3.53 -9.08 17.16
N CYS A 175 2.26 -9.46 17.28
CA CYS A 175 1.13 -8.63 16.86
C CYS A 175 0.13 -8.60 18.03
N PRO A 176 0.33 -7.69 18.98
CA PRO A 176 -0.46 -7.64 20.20
C PRO A 176 -1.94 -7.50 19.87
N LEU A 177 -2.79 -8.18 20.65
CA LEU A 177 -4.24 -8.10 20.52
C LEU A 177 -4.78 -6.79 21.09
N ASN A 178 -4.05 -6.17 22.03
CA ASN A 178 -4.36 -4.88 22.67
C ASN A 178 -3.18 -3.92 22.54
#